data_AF-A0A812VBZ4-F1
#
_entry.id   AF-A0A812VBZ4-F1
#
_cell.length_a   1.000
_cell.length_b   1.000
_cell.length_c   1.000
_cell.angle_alpha   90.00
_cell.angle_beta   90.00
_cell.angle_gamma   90.00
#
_symmetry.space_group_name_H-M   'P 1'
#
loop_
_entity.id
_entity.type
_entity.pdbx_description
1 polymer ?
#
loop_
_entity_poly.entity_id
_entity_poly.type
_entity_poly.pdbx_seq_one_letter_code
_entity_poly.pdbx_strand_id
1 'polypeptide(L)'
;MQLKVASPWPNLRGVYVETDRFEGRPAYVKRDASETWIFFSAKFGSSPCWYFAKDLPKAGALESFLRSSDDAESPHLAEWPQDVTFLGEEQSSQVPAMESACGDCKALQDLAEELRCHHCCPETEHAVKALSLLRPLVGSSDLQLLAKGCASSDLTARQILEKVYQASSLSSSEPIFLRQPPSCLEIGAGTASLTCLAVSFQGTVRYQWFKDAVPLRRAERPRLVVSGTPADEGVYTCTATTSSAAVSSSPCVLRLSQAAHTSRREEAARRARVQSPMRRAAGAVQLGKLPEAVKLLSEAIQASSENEAARAEALCLRSELRNKLSQWQDAFADANDALALIPSLARAHAARGEAAEQLGFLAEAASSWETAELLGGIPQAAARAEERPSACRQKLEKFFAEQNARRQAPEGNSRGDPEEAWRRQGWQGRKARASASGFPGADTQVRDVGFSRA
;
A
#
# COMPACT_ATOMS: atom_id res chain seq x y z
N MET A 1 -10.40 20.02 5.53
CA MET A 1 -11.07 20.99 6.43
C MET A 1 -10.15 21.38 7.59
N GLN A 2 -10.47 22.44 8.34
CA GLN A 2 -9.74 22.80 9.58
C GLN A 2 -10.62 22.54 10.80
N LEU A 3 -10.06 21.89 11.82
CA LEU A 3 -10.73 21.61 13.08
C LEU A 3 -10.07 22.45 14.18
N LYS A 4 -10.84 23.36 14.79
CA LYS A 4 -10.37 24.16 15.92
C LYS A 4 -10.82 23.48 17.22
N VAL A 5 -9.86 23.05 18.03
CA VAL A 5 -10.13 22.33 19.27
C VAL A 5 -9.93 23.30 20.43
N ALA A 6 -11.03 23.67 21.09
CA ALA A 6 -11.05 24.50 22.28
C ALA A 6 -11.22 23.59 23.51
N SER A 7 -10.16 22.89 23.89
CA SER A 7 -10.13 22.00 25.05
C SER A 7 -9.51 22.71 26.27
N PRO A 8 -9.92 22.36 27.50
CA PRO A 8 -9.20 22.79 28.72
C PRO A 8 -7.75 22.28 28.76
N TRP A 9 -7.41 21.23 28.01
CA TRP A 9 -6.06 20.65 27.96
C TRP A 9 -5.16 21.38 26.93
N PRO A 10 -4.01 21.97 27.34
CA PRO A 10 -3.15 22.79 26.47
C PRO A 10 -2.60 22.02 25.26
N ASN A 11 -2.29 20.74 25.43
CA ASN A 11 -1.71 19.90 24.38
C ASN A 11 -2.73 19.56 23.28
N LEU A 12 -4.01 19.43 23.65
CA LEU A 12 -5.10 19.20 22.72
C LEU A 12 -5.55 20.50 22.02
N ARG A 13 -5.36 21.66 22.67
CA ARG A 13 -5.77 22.95 22.14
C ARG A 13 -4.95 23.36 20.93
N GLY A 14 -5.62 23.73 19.85
CA GLY A 14 -4.95 24.16 18.62
C GLY A 14 -5.84 24.11 17.38
N VAL A 15 -5.20 24.39 16.24
CA VAL A 15 -5.82 24.25 14.92
C VAL A 15 -5.25 23.00 14.26
N TYR A 16 -6.13 22.07 13.93
CA TYR A 16 -5.77 20.86 13.23
C TYR A 16 -6.24 20.96 11.78
N VAL A 17 -5.47 20.37 10.88
CA VAL A 17 -5.75 20.31 9.45
C VAL A 17 -6.03 18.86 9.10
N GLU A 18 -7.14 18.63 8.39
CA GLU A 18 -7.43 17.32 7.82
C GLU A 18 -6.35 16.99 6.77
N THR A 19 -5.59 15.94 7.02
CA THR A 19 -4.48 15.49 6.16
C THR A 19 -4.73 14.13 5.56
N ASP A 20 -5.53 13.28 6.21
CA ASP A 20 -5.80 11.92 5.78
C ASP A 20 -7.21 11.46 6.19
N ARG A 21 -7.61 10.27 5.73
CA ARG A 21 -8.83 9.59 6.18
C ARG A 21 -8.50 8.25 6.81
N PHE A 22 -8.88 8.09 8.07
CA PHE A 22 -8.80 6.83 8.78
C PHE A 22 -10.21 6.23 8.88
N GLU A 23 -10.40 5.02 8.32
CA GLU A 23 -11.70 4.32 8.30
C GLU A 23 -12.84 5.09 7.60
N GLY A 24 -12.51 5.88 6.57
CA GLY A 24 -13.47 6.70 5.83
C GLY A 24 -13.89 7.97 6.57
N ARG A 25 -13.40 8.20 7.80
CA ARG A 25 -13.57 9.42 8.58
C ARG A 25 -12.31 10.29 8.51
N PRO A 26 -12.43 11.61 8.64
CA PRO A 26 -11.28 12.52 8.58
C PRO A 26 -10.34 12.33 9.78
N ALA A 27 -9.04 12.26 9.50
CA ALA A 27 -7.96 12.31 10.46
C ALA A 27 -7.27 13.68 10.38
N TYR A 28 -6.93 14.25 11.53
CA TYR A 28 -6.47 15.63 11.64
C TYR A 28 -5.09 15.70 12.28
N VAL A 29 -4.21 16.52 11.70
CA VAL A 29 -2.86 16.80 12.23
C VAL A 29 -2.79 18.22 12.76
N LYS A 30 -2.21 18.40 13.94
CA LYS A 30 -2.01 19.71 14.54
C LYS A 30 -1.04 20.53 13.68
N ARG A 31 -1.37 21.79 13.43
CA ARG A 31 -0.58 22.67 12.55
C ARG A 31 0.78 23.08 13.14
N ASP A 32 1.02 22.84 14.42
CA ASP A 32 2.32 23.11 15.05
C ASP A 32 3.34 22.01 14.72
N ALA A 33 4.62 22.27 14.95
CA ALA A 33 5.72 21.33 14.66
C ALA A 33 5.73 20.07 15.55
N SER A 34 4.63 19.81 16.28
CA SER A 34 4.52 18.72 17.25
C SER A 34 4.13 17.37 16.62
N GLU A 35 3.78 17.34 15.33
CA GLU A 35 3.32 16.15 14.59
C GLU A 35 2.24 15.35 15.35
N THR A 36 1.32 16.03 16.05
CA THR A 36 0.26 15.38 16.82
C THR A 36 -1.01 15.15 15.98
N TRP A 37 -1.59 13.97 16.14
CA TRP A 37 -2.75 13.47 15.39
C TRP A 37 -3.97 13.31 16.29
N ILE A 38 -5.14 13.66 15.75
CA ILE A 38 -6.45 13.37 16.32
C ILE A 38 -7.31 12.66 15.27
N PHE A 39 -7.90 11.52 15.64
CA PHE A 39 -8.84 10.79 14.78
C PHE A 39 -9.89 10.04 15.61
N PHE A 40 -11.00 9.69 14.97
CA PHE A 40 -12.09 8.93 15.59
C PHE A 40 -12.06 7.50 15.09
N SER A 41 -12.21 6.50 15.97
CA SER A 41 -12.31 5.10 15.55
C SER A 41 -13.26 4.30 16.42
N ALA A 42 -13.95 3.36 15.79
CA ALA A 42 -14.88 2.42 16.44
C ALA A 42 -14.33 0.98 16.53
N LYS A 43 -13.14 0.70 15.98
CA LYS A 43 -12.64 -0.68 15.84
C LYS A 43 -11.85 -1.21 17.03
N PHE A 44 -11.30 -0.34 17.86
CA PHE A 44 -10.24 -0.72 18.80
C PHE A 44 -10.65 -0.72 20.28
N GLY A 45 -11.92 -0.39 20.58
CA GLY A 45 -12.48 -0.38 21.94
C GLY A 45 -13.91 -0.96 21.96
N SER A 46 -14.49 -1.08 23.15
CA SER A 46 -15.88 -1.51 23.35
C SER A 46 -16.91 -0.48 22.89
N SER A 47 -16.50 0.78 22.72
CA SER A 47 -17.31 1.91 22.26
C SER A 47 -16.50 2.80 21.30
N PRO A 48 -17.16 3.52 20.37
CA PRO A 48 -16.48 4.41 19.46
C PRO A 48 -15.98 5.66 20.19
N CYS A 49 -14.72 6.05 19.99
CA CYS A 49 -14.11 7.15 20.74
C CYS A 49 -13.01 7.89 19.94
N TRP A 50 -12.55 9.02 20.48
CA TRP A 50 -11.46 9.82 19.92
C TRP A 50 -10.10 9.32 20.40
N TYR A 51 -9.10 9.40 19.52
CA TYR A 51 -7.71 9.05 19.80
C TYR A 51 -6.79 10.25 19.57
N PHE A 52 -5.80 10.42 20.45
CA PHE A 52 -4.76 11.44 20.39
C PHE A 52 -3.38 10.76 20.45
N ALA A 53 -2.52 11.01 19.46
CA ALA A 53 -1.22 10.35 19.33
C ALA A 53 -0.19 11.17 18.53
N LYS A 54 1.07 10.72 18.52
CA LYS A 54 2.14 11.31 17.67
C LYS A 54 2.14 10.77 16.24
N ASP A 55 1.41 9.69 15.96
CA ASP A 55 1.38 9.02 14.65
C ASP A 55 0.01 8.38 14.40
N LEU A 56 -0.31 8.07 13.14
CA LEU A 56 -1.44 7.20 12.77
C LEU A 56 -1.15 5.71 13.09
N PRO A 57 -2.17 4.88 13.37
CA PRO A 57 -1.98 3.47 13.69
C PRO A 57 -1.33 2.69 12.54
N LYS A 58 -0.20 2.04 12.80
CA LYS A 58 0.46 1.12 11.87
C LYS A 58 0.25 -0.31 12.38
N ALA A 59 -0.58 -1.09 11.69
CA ALA A 59 -0.77 -2.53 11.91
C ALA A 59 -1.20 -2.97 13.34
N GLY A 60 -2.24 -2.34 13.91
CA GLY A 60 -3.06 -2.94 14.97
C GLY A 60 -2.56 -2.84 16.41
N ALA A 61 -1.42 -2.21 16.69
CA ALA A 61 -0.98 -1.93 18.06
C ALA A 61 -1.29 -0.47 18.46
N LEU A 62 -1.96 -0.27 19.60
CA LEU A 62 -2.41 1.04 20.09
C LEU A 62 -1.93 1.38 21.51
N GLU A 63 -0.87 0.72 22.00
CA GLU A 63 -0.36 0.96 23.35
C GLU A 63 0.22 2.38 23.58
N SER A 64 0.46 3.14 22.50
CA SER A 64 0.99 4.51 22.54
C SER A 64 -0.06 5.62 22.33
N PHE A 65 -1.36 5.28 22.31
CA PHE A 65 -2.45 6.19 21.97
C PHE A 65 -3.29 6.54 23.20
N LEU A 66 -3.50 7.82 23.44
CA LEU A 66 -4.48 8.29 24.43
C LEU A 66 -5.88 8.23 23.78
N ARG A 67 -6.87 7.72 24.50
CA ARG A 67 -8.26 7.63 24.01
C ARG A 67 -9.22 8.38 24.94
N SER A 68 -10.29 8.94 24.38
CA SER A 68 -11.39 9.47 25.18
C SER A 68 -12.18 8.35 25.85
N SER A 69 -12.80 8.65 27.00
CA SER A 69 -13.68 7.72 27.72
C SER A 69 -15.09 7.63 27.12
N ASP A 70 -15.45 8.57 26.25
CA ASP A 70 -16.79 8.76 25.66
C ASP A 70 -16.77 8.89 24.13
N ASP A 71 -17.97 8.88 23.54
CA ASP A 71 -18.24 8.91 22.10
C ASP A 71 -18.66 10.31 21.58
N ALA A 72 -18.18 11.37 22.22
CA ALA A 72 -18.55 12.75 21.92
C ALA A 72 -18.42 13.13 20.43
N GLU A 73 -19.28 14.01 19.95
CA GLU A 73 -19.32 14.44 18.54
C GLU A 73 -18.03 15.13 18.06
N SER A 74 -17.23 15.64 18.99
CA SER A 74 -15.99 16.35 18.68
C SER A 74 -14.96 16.24 19.80
N PRO A 75 -13.65 16.32 19.49
CA PRO A 75 -12.60 16.00 20.45
C PRO A 75 -12.46 17.02 21.60
N HIS A 76 -13.07 18.20 21.49
CA HIS A 76 -13.09 19.20 22.56
C HIS A 76 -14.24 18.99 23.56
N LEU A 77 -15.26 18.23 23.17
CA LEU A 77 -16.37 17.81 24.04
C LEU A 77 -16.11 16.44 24.68
N ALA A 78 -15.13 15.69 24.14
CA ALA A 78 -14.75 14.38 24.65
C ALA A 78 -14.05 14.46 26.00
N GLU A 79 -14.32 13.50 26.87
CA GLU A 79 -13.66 13.30 28.15
C GLU A 79 -12.33 12.57 27.97
N TRP A 80 -11.23 13.18 28.40
CA TRP A 80 -9.88 12.61 28.30
C TRP A 80 -9.34 12.26 29.69
N PRO A 81 -8.63 11.12 29.84
CA PRO A 81 -7.94 10.80 31.10
C PRO A 81 -6.84 11.85 31.39
N GLN A 82 -6.67 12.21 32.68
CA GLN A 82 -5.90 13.36 33.20
C GLN A 82 -4.53 13.61 32.54
N ASP A 83 -4.17 14.91 32.46
CA ASP A 83 -3.08 15.52 31.72
C ASP A 83 -2.74 14.75 30.44
N VAL A 84 -3.29 15.23 29.31
CA VAL A 84 -3.01 14.70 27.96
C VAL A 84 -1.55 15.01 27.57
N THR A 85 -0.62 14.45 28.32
CA THR A 85 0.82 14.41 28.18
C THR A 85 1.16 12.94 28.04
N PHE A 86 1.91 12.58 27.01
CA PHE A 86 2.43 11.22 26.87
C PHE A 86 3.23 10.90 28.14
N LEU A 87 2.88 9.84 28.86
CA LEU A 87 3.59 9.43 30.07
C LEU A 87 5.08 9.24 29.75
N GLY A 88 5.88 10.13 30.34
CA GLY A 88 7.30 10.32 30.07
C GLY A 88 7.82 11.64 30.63
N GLU A 89 6.94 12.59 30.96
CA GLU A 89 7.28 13.82 31.68
C GLU A 89 6.55 13.86 33.02
N GLU A 90 7.20 13.36 34.07
CA GLU A 90 6.76 13.59 35.45
C GLU A 90 6.89 15.09 35.79
N GLN A 91 5.78 15.75 36.10
CA GLN A 91 5.79 17.02 36.84
C GLN A 91 5.54 16.75 38.33
N SER A 92 6.61 16.90 39.11
CA SER A 92 6.59 16.97 40.57
C SER A 92 6.12 18.36 41.03
N SER A 93 5.22 18.40 42.02
CA SER A 93 4.92 19.59 42.82
C SER A 93 5.26 19.35 44.30
N GLN A 94 6.18 20.18 44.79
CA GLN A 94 6.42 20.65 46.18
C GLN A 94 7.22 19.81 47.22
N VAL A 95 8.57 19.96 47.16
CA VAL A 95 9.59 20.44 48.17
C VAL A 95 9.50 19.91 49.64
N PRO A 96 10.60 19.41 50.31
CA PRO A 96 11.88 20.13 50.44
C PRO A 96 13.22 19.39 50.33
N ALA A 97 14.18 20.15 49.77
CA ALA A 97 15.62 20.23 50.08
C ALA A 97 16.39 18.93 50.39
N MET A 98 17.01 18.36 49.35
CA MET A 98 18.45 18.05 49.32
C MET A 98 18.80 17.65 47.87
N GLU A 99 19.67 18.45 47.24
CA GLU A 99 20.45 18.17 46.03
C GLU A 99 19.95 17.02 45.13
N SER A 100 18.85 17.23 44.38
CA SER A 100 18.47 16.28 43.33
C SER A 100 19.11 16.69 42.00
N ALA A 101 20.06 15.87 41.56
CA ALA A 101 20.66 15.94 40.25
C ALA A 101 19.56 16.02 39.18
N CYS A 102 19.66 17.00 38.26
CA CYS A 102 18.77 17.14 37.10
C CYS A 102 18.62 15.77 36.38
N GLY A 103 17.46 15.47 35.78
CA GLY A 103 17.29 14.24 34.97
C GLY A 103 18.40 14.07 33.93
N ASP A 104 19.00 15.19 33.50
CA ASP A 104 20.21 15.22 32.71
C ASP A 104 21.46 14.68 33.42
N CYS A 105 21.72 15.08 34.66
CA CYS A 105 22.84 14.58 35.44
C CYS A 105 22.69 13.08 35.74
N LYS A 106 21.46 12.59 35.95
CA LYS A 106 21.17 11.16 36.12
C LYS A 106 21.52 10.34 34.88
N ALA A 107 21.13 10.80 33.69
CA ALA A 107 21.48 10.10 32.44
C ALA A 107 23.00 10.02 32.21
N LEU A 108 23.76 11.09 32.50
CA LEU A 108 25.23 11.06 32.42
C LEU A 108 25.84 10.12 33.46
N GLN A 109 25.24 10.06 34.65
CA GLN A 109 25.68 9.18 35.73
C GLN A 109 25.40 7.71 35.38
N ASP A 110 24.22 7.38 34.84
CA ASP A 110 23.89 6.05 34.32
C ASP A 110 24.85 5.64 33.17
N LEU A 111 25.17 6.57 32.25
CA LEU A 111 26.16 6.38 31.18
C LEU A 111 27.59 6.19 31.72
N ALA A 112 27.94 6.88 32.82
CA ALA A 112 29.23 6.76 33.48
C ALA A 112 29.35 5.49 34.33
N GLU A 113 28.25 4.99 34.88
CA GLU A 113 28.17 3.71 35.60
C GLU A 113 28.38 2.51 34.67
N GLU A 114 28.05 2.63 33.38
CA GLU A 114 28.41 1.64 32.35
C GLU A 114 29.92 1.62 32.04
N LEU A 115 30.68 2.67 32.42
CA LEU A 115 32.13 2.77 32.21
C LEU A 115 32.89 2.21 33.43
N ARG A 116 34.00 1.48 33.20
CA ARG A 116 34.76 0.82 34.30
C ARG A 116 35.48 1.85 35.19
N CYS A 117 35.82 1.42 36.41
CA CYS A 117 36.46 2.22 37.47
C CYS A 117 37.67 3.05 36.98
N HIS A 118 37.60 4.37 37.26
CA HIS A 118 38.62 5.39 36.99
C HIS A 118 40.03 5.05 37.51
N HIS A 119 40.12 4.29 38.61
CA HIS A 119 41.39 3.91 39.23
C HIS A 119 42.15 2.82 38.44
N CYS A 120 41.47 2.09 37.55
CA CYS A 120 42.06 0.98 36.79
C CYS A 120 42.36 1.36 35.32
N CYS A 121 41.82 2.47 34.80
CA CYS A 121 41.96 2.90 33.40
C CYS A 121 41.82 4.44 33.26
N PRO A 122 42.91 5.21 33.03
CA PRO A 122 42.85 6.67 32.86
C PRO A 122 42.07 7.12 31.61
N GLU A 123 41.94 6.25 30.59
CA GLU A 123 41.15 6.48 29.36
C GLU A 123 39.66 6.78 29.63
N THR A 124 39.16 6.40 30.82
CA THR A 124 37.75 6.58 31.21
C THR A 124 37.41 8.04 31.54
N GLU A 125 38.37 8.83 32.02
CA GLU A 125 38.14 10.25 32.34
C GLU A 125 37.95 11.10 31.07
N HIS A 126 38.77 10.84 30.05
CA HIS A 126 38.64 11.48 28.74
C HIS A 126 37.32 11.10 28.08
N ALA A 127 36.91 9.83 28.19
CA ALA A 127 35.63 9.35 27.68
C ALA A 127 34.42 10.06 28.32
N VAL A 128 34.41 10.21 29.65
CA VAL A 128 33.33 10.92 30.37
C VAL A 128 33.27 12.40 29.98
N LYS A 129 34.44 13.07 29.91
CA LYS A 129 34.52 14.47 29.46
C LYS A 129 34.09 14.63 28.00
N ALA A 130 34.46 13.71 27.12
CA ALA A 130 34.04 13.72 25.72
C ALA A 130 32.52 13.54 25.59
N LEU A 131 31.92 12.60 26.33
CA LEU A 131 30.47 12.37 26.31
C LEU A 131 29.68 13.59 26.81
N SER A 132 30.17 14.27 27.85
CA SER A 132 29.52 15.50 28.34
C SER A 132 29.60 16.64 27.32
N LEU A 133 30.71 16.75 26.58
CA LEU A 133 30.89 17.72 25.49
C LEU A 133 30.02 17.42 24.26
N LEU A 134 29.75 16.15 23.95
CA LEU A 134 28.90 15.76 22.83
C LEU A 134 27.40 15.91 23.11
N ARG A 135 27.02 15.94 24.39
CA ARG A 135 25.62 16.01 24.84
C ARG A 135 24.77 17.09 24.16
N PRO A 136 25.20 18.37 24.05
CA PRO A 136 24.39 19.40 23.39
C PRO A 136 24.41 19.31 21.85
N LEU A 137 25.29 18.47 21.27
CA LEU A 137 25.55 18.43 19.83
C LEU A 137 24.92 17.20 19.14
N VAL A 138 24.55 16.17 19.90
CA VAL A 138 24.22 14.84 19.39
C VAL A 138 23.01 14.26 20.12
N GLY A 139 22.20 13.46 19.42
CA GLY A 139 21.03 12.79 20.00
C GLY A 139 21.41 11.70 21.01
N SER A 140 20.51 11.44 21.98
CA SER A 140 20.73 10.49 23.08
C SER A 140 21.08 9.07 22.61
N SER A 141 20.56 8.63 21.45
CA SER A 141 20.83 7.30 20.89
C SER A 141 22.29 7.11 20.46
N ASP A 142 22.90 8.13 19.84
CA ASP A 142 24.29 8.05 19.38
C ASP A 142 25.27 8.19 20.56
N LEU A 143 24.90 8.98 21.59
CA LEU A 143 25.64 9.06 22.86
C LEU A 143 25.66 7.72 23.59
N GLN A 144 24.51 7.05 23.70
CA GLN A 144 24.41 5.72 24.30
C GLN A 144 25.22 4.67 23.52
N LEU A 145 25.24 4.76 22.18
CA LEU A 145 26.02 3.85 21.35
C LEU A 145 27.53 4.00 21.61
N LEU A 146 28.02 5.24 21.69
CA LEU A 146 29.44 5.53 21.97
C LEU A 146 29.85 5.07 23.38
N ALA A 147 29.00 5.32 24.38
CA ALA A 147 29.27 4.90 25.75
C ALA A 147 29.30 3.37 25.89
N LYS A 148 28.32 2.66 25.31
CA LYS A 148 28.31 1.18 25.27
C LYS A 148 29.50 0.62 24.52
N GLY A 149 29.90 1.24 23.40
CA GLY A 149 31.12 0.89 22.68
C GLY A 149 32.37 1.02 23.57
N CYS A 150 32.49 2.13 24.28
CA CYS A 150 33.61 2.35 25.20
C CYS A 150 33.64 1.35 26.37
N ALA A 151 32.48 1.04 26.97
CA ALA A 151 32.31 0.07 28.04
C ALA A 151 32.69 -1.37 27.62
N SER A 152 32.33 -1.75 26.38
CA SER A 152 32.65 -3.03 25.75
C SER A 152 34.09 -3.14 25.22
N SER A 153 34.92 -2.10 25.43
CA SER A 153 36.31 -2.03 24.93
C SER A 153 36.45 -2.00 23.41
N ASP A 154 35.45 -1.47 22.70
CA ASP A 154 35.58 -1.15 21.28
C ASP A 154 36.62 -0.04 21.08
N LEU A 155 37.72 -0.40 20.39
CA LEU A 155 38.81 0.52 20.08
C LEU A 155 38.34 1.72 19.26
N THR A 156 37.33 1.55 18.40
CA THR A 156 36.80 2.62 17.54
C THR A 156 36.09 3.69 18.38
N ALA A 157 35.21 3.26 19.29
CA ALA A 157 34.50 4.15 20.19
C ALA A 157 35.47 4.92 21.10
N ARG A 158 36.48 4.24 21.65
CA ARG A 158 37.53 4.88 22.47
C ARG A 158 38.33 5.93 21.68
N GLN A 159 38.77 5.58 20.47
CA GLN A 159 39.50 6.51 19.61
C GLN A 159 38.67 7.74 19.23
N ILE A 160 37.36 7.57 19.02
CA ILE A 160 36.45 8.69 18.75
C ILE A 160 36.38 9.61 19.97
N LEU A 161 36.12 9.06 21.16
CA LEU A 161 36.00 9.87 22.39
C LEU A 161 37.31 10.59 22.73
N GLU A 162 38.46 9.93 22.55
CA GLU A 162 39.77 10.57 22.73
C GLU A 162 39.97 11.73 21.75
N LYS A 163 39.66 11.53 20.45
CA LYS A 163 39.75 12.60 19.44
C LYS A 163 38.84 13.79 19.78
N VAL A 164 37.64 13.52 20.28
CA VAL A 164 36.68 14.55 20.72
C VAL A 164 37.24 15.34 21.90
N TYR A 165 37.81 14.66 22.89
CA TYR A 165 38.45 15.31 24.03
C TYR A 165 39.62 16.21 23.59
N GLN A 166 40.54 15.67 22.77
CA GLN A 166 41.69 16.42 22.27
C GLN A 166 41.31 17.59 21.35
N ALA A 167 40.30 17.42 20.52
CA ALA A 167 39.82 18.51 19.67
C ALA A 167 39.19 19.65 20.49
N SER A 168 38.56 19.33 21.62
CA SER A 168 38.04 20.34 22.55
C SER A 168 39.16 21.11 23.24
N SER A 169 40.21 20.42 23.71
CA SER A 169 41.34 21.05 24.41
C SER A 169 42.16 21.93 23.47
N LEU A 170 42.28 21.54 22.20
CA LEU A 170 43.04 22.26 21.18
C LEU A 170 42.21 23.27 20.39
N SER A 171 40.91 23.42 20.70
CA SER A 171 39.98 24.27 19.92
C SER A 171 40.05 23.99 18.41
N SER A 172 40.05 22.72 18.04
CA SER A 172 40.12 22.28 16.64
C SER A 172 38.82 22.62 15.90
N SER A 173 38.96 23.07 14.65
CA SER A 173 37.86 23.35 13.74
C SER A 173 37.55 22.20 12.77
N GLU A 174 38.33 21.11 12.85
CA GLU A 174 38.18 19.93 12.01
C GLU A 174 36.96 19.09 12.44
N PRO A 175 36.06 18.72 11.50
CA PRO A 175 34.91 17.90 11.83
C PRO A 175 35.34 16.46 12.17
N ILE A 176 34.80 15.94 13.28
CA ILE A 176 35.07 14.58 13.76
C ILE A 176 33.86 13.70 13.47
N PHE A 177 34.05 12.62 12.71
CA PHE A 177 33.02 11.61 12.49
C PHE A 177 32.80 10.75 13.75
N LEU A 178 31.59 10.82 14.31
CA LEU A 178 31.10 9.95 15.38
C LEU A 178 30.49 8.66 14.82
N ARG A 179 29.97 8.72 13.60
CA ARG A 179 29.40 7.57 12.90
C ARG A 179 29.74 7.64 11.42
N GLN A 180 30.25 6.55 10.89
CA GLN A 180 30.60 6.42 9.49
C GLN A 180 29.70 5.37 8.83
N PRO A 181 29.49 5.45 7.50
CA PRO A 181 28.79 4.40 6.78
C PRO A 181 29.59 3.08 6.85
N PRO A 182 28.93 1.93 6.75
CA PRO A 182 29.61 0.64 6.72
C PRO A 182 30.52 0.55 5.48
N SER A 183 31.57 -0.28 5.52
CA SER A 183 32.47 -0.48 4.37
C SER A 183 31.77 -1.11 3.15
N CYS A 184 30.73 -1.91 3.40
CA CYS A 184 29.89 -2.50 2.38
C CYS A 184 28.43 -2.55 2.86
N LEU A 185 27.49 -2.28 1.96
CA LEU A 185 26.06 -2.41 2.21
C LEU A 185 25.44 -3.22 1.08
N GLU A 186 24.87 -4.38 1.42
CA GLU A 186 24.11 -5.21 0.51
C GLU A 186 22.62 -4.90 0.66
N ILE A 187 21.96 -4.52 -0.45
CA ILE A 187 20.56 -4.11 -0.45
C ILE A 187 19.71 -5.02 -1.36
N GLY A 188 18.48 -5.30 -0.91
CA GLY A 188 17.48 -6.03 -1.70
C GLY A 188 16.81 -5.15 -2.76
N ALA A 189 15.53 -5.42 -3.05
CA ALA A 189 14.69 -4.54 -3.87
C ALA A 189 14.11 -3.34 -3.08
N GLY A 190 14.38 -3.25 -1.78
CA GLY A 190 13.87 -2.20 -0.89
C GLY A 190 14.73 -0.94 -0.85
N THR A 191 14.60 -0.18 0.23
CA THR A 191 15.43 0.98 0.53
C THR A 191 16.34 0.69 1.73
N ALA A 192 17.50 1.34 1.77
CA ALA A 192 18.40 1.31 2.92
C ALA A 192 18.89 2.72 3.20
N SER A 193 19.43 2.96 4.40
CA SER A 193 19.97 4.27 4.75
C SER A 193 21.43 4.20 5.15
N LEU A 194 22.25 5.00 4.48
CA LEU A 194 23.61 5.31 4.88
C LEU A 194 23.55 6.46 5.91
N THR A 195 24.33 6.32 6.98
CA THR A 195 24.37 7.29 8.07
C THR A 195 25.80 7.75 8.26
N CYS A 196 25.98 9.06 8.33
CA CYS A 196 27.25 9.71 8.56
C CYS A 196 27.02 10.88 9.49
N LEU A 197 27.57 10.82 10.70
CA LEU A 197 27.42 11.83 11.72
C LEU A 197 28.79 12.38 12.08
N ALA A 198 28.95 13.69 11.92
CA ALA A 198 30.12 14.44 12.33
C ALA A 198 29.75 15.61 13.23
N VAL A 199 30.67 15.96 14.12
CA VAL A 199 30.55 17.10 15.03
C VAL A 199 31.73 18.04 14.85
N SER A 200 31.50 19.31 15.13
CA SER A 200 32.55 20.32 15.25
C SER A 200 32.24 21.20 16.47
N PHE A 201 33.29 21.64 17.15
CA PHE A 201 33.19 22.60 18.25
C PHE A 201 33.25 24.05 17.77
N GLN A 202 33.61 24.27 16.49
CA GLN A 202 33.71 25.59 15.87
C GLN A 202 32.78 25.68 14.64
N GLY A 203 31.49 25.85 14.92
CA GLY A 203 30.47 26.13 13.90
C GLY A 203 29.66 24.93 13.41
N THR A 204 28.80 25.18 12.42
CA THR A 204 27.86 24.17 11.91
C THR A 204 28.51 23.27 10.87
N VAL A 205 28.31 21.96 11.01
CA VAL A 205 28.76 20.97 10.04
C VAL A 205 27.79 20.89 8.87
N ARG A 206 28.29 21.03 7.64
CA ARG A 206 27.55 20.77 6.41
C ARG A 206 27.97 19.43 5.82
N TYR A 207 27.00 18.67 5.33
CA TYR A 207 27.24 17.37 4.70
C TYR A 207 27.07 17.49 3.20
N GLN A 208 27.84 16.70 2.46
CA GLN A 208 27.64 16.46 1.04
C GLN A 208 27.97 15.00 0.74
N TRP A 209 27.01 14.25 0.23
CA TRP A 209 27.25 12.88 -0.24
C TRP A 209 27.72 12.86 -1.69
N PHE A 210 28.60 11.93 -1.99
CA PHE A 210 29.15 11.66 -3.30
C PHE A 210 28.88 10.19 -3.66
N LYS A 211 28.58 9.94 -4.93
CA LYS A 211 28.52 8.62 -5.53
C LYS A 211 29.56 8.56 -6.64
N ASP A 212 30.51 7.63 -6.54
CA ASP A 212 31.59 7.46 -7.52
C ASP A 212 32.35 8.78 -7.79
N ALA A 213 32.64 9.52 -6.70
CA ALA A 213 33.23 10.86 -6.69
C ALA A 213 32.37 12.00 -7.30
N VAL A 214 31.14 11.73 -7.70
CA VAL A 214 30.19 12.74 -8.21
C VAL A 214 29.24 13.19 -7.08
N PRO A 215 29.08 14.51 -6.84
CA PRO A 215 28.19 15.00 -5.78
C PRO A 215 26.73 14.70 -6.08
N LEU A 216 26.02 14.14 -5.10
CA LEU A 216 24.59 13.87 -5.18
C LEU A 216 23.78 15.14 -4.89
N ARG A 217 22.85 15.48 -5.78
CA ARG A 217 21.99 16.66 -5.61
C ARG A 217 21.08 16.49 -4.39
N ARG A 218 20.98 17.53 -3.56
CA ARG A 218 20.12 17.58 -2.35
C ARG A 218 20.48 16.53 -1.29
N ALA A 219 21.66 15.93 -1.37
CA ALA A 219 22.17 14.97 -0.40
C ALA A 219 23.05 15.68 0.65
N GLU A 220 22.44 16.60 1.39
CA GLU A 220 23.13 17.48 2.35
C GLU A 220 22.81 17.13 3.81
N ARG A 221 22.19 15.96 4.02
CA ARG A 221 21.79 15.45 5.34
C ARG A 221 22.76 14.38 5.83
N PRO A 222 22.88 14.19 7.16
CA PRO A 222 23.70 13.12 7.74
C PRO A 222 23.17 11.72 7.39
N ARG A 223 21.90 11.59 6.99
CA ARG A 223 21.28 10.34 6.54
C ARG A 223 20.94 10.43 5.05
N LEU A 224 21.48 9.50 4.27
CA LEU A 224 21.16 9.31 2.86
C LEU A 224 20.33 8.03 2.69
N VAL A 225 19.15 8.14 2.10
CA VAL A 225 18.32 6.97 1.74
C VAL A 225 18.65 6.58 0.31
N VAL A 226 19.08 5.35 0.12
CA VAL A 226 19.38 4.74 -1.17
C VAL A 226 18.32 3.71 -1.51
N SER A 227 17.94 3.68 -2.78
CA SER A 227 17.06 2.65 -3.30
C SER A 227 17.89 1.48 -3.77
N GLY A 228 17.34 0.28 -3.72
CA GLY A 228 17.99 -0.89 -4.28
C GLY A 228 17.82 -0.92 -5.79
N THR A 229 18.27 0.09 -6.55
CA THR A 229 18.26 0.03 -8.02
C THR A 229 19.68 -0.18 -8.58
N PRO A 230 19.84 -0.77 -9.78
CA PRO A 230 21.17 -0.93 -10.38
C PRO A 230 21.89 0.40 -10.61
N ALA A 231 21.12 1.48 -10.80
CA ALA A 231 21.67 2.83 -10.95
C ALA A 231 22.22 3.39 -9.63
N ASP A 232 21.85 2.80 -8.49
CA ASP A 232 22.34 3.19 -7.17
C ASP A 232 23.59 2.39 -6.76
N GLU A 233 23.97 1.32 -7.46
CA GLU A 233 25.23 0.63 -7.17
C GLU A 233 26.44 1.54 -7.41
N GLY A 234 27.40 1.50 -6.50
CA GLY A 234 28.59 2.35 -6.55
C GLY A 234 29.24 2.56 -5.20
N VAL A 235 30.21 3.46 -5.16
CA VAL A 235 30.95 3.83 -3.95
C VAL A 235 30.42 5.15 -3.40
N TYR A 236 29.91 5.12 -2.18
CA TYR A 236 29.37 6.26 -1.49
C TYR A 236 30.38 6.81 -0.48
N THR A 237 30.60 8.12 -0.53
CA THR A 237 31.43 8.84 0.44
C THR A 237 30.68 10.09 0.91
N CYS A 238 30.83 10.45 2.18
CA CYS A 238 30.24 11.66 2.74
C CYS A 238 31.36 12.62 3.14
N THR A 239 31.27 13.88 2.72
CA THR A 239 32.18 14.92 3.17
C THR A 239 31.47 15.80 4.18
N ALA A 240 32.07 15.94 5.37
CA ALA A 240 31.67 16.88 6.39
C ALA A 240 32.56 18.12 6.29
N THR A 241 31.94 19.30 6.16
CA THR A 241 32.64 20.57 5.95
C THR A 241 32.26 21.57 7.05
N THR A 242 33.26 22.21 7.64
CA THR A 242 33.13 23.35 8.54
C THR A 242 33.60 24.63 7.83
N SER A 243 33.62 25.77 8.50
CA SER A 243 34.08 27.04 7.91
C SER A 243 35.55 27.04 7.49
N SER A 244 36.36 26.11 7.99
CA SER A 244 37.82 26.09 7.82
C SER A 244 38.42 24.74 7.45
N ALA A 245 37.66 23.64 7.54
CA ALA A 245 38.16 22.30 7.26
C ALA A 245 37.09 21.41 6.58
N ALA A 246 37.54 20.42 5.83
CA ALA A 246 36.68 19.40 5.22
C ALA A 246 37.31 18.01 5.41
N VAL A 247 36.52 17.05 5.89
CA VAL A 247 36.95 15.66 6.13
C VAL A 247 35.96 14.72 5.45
N SER A 248 36.49 13.69 4.78
CA SER A 248 35.69 12.67 4.10
C SER A 248 35.56 11.40 4.94
N SER A 249 34.40 10.76 4.88
CA SER A 249 34.11 9.48 5.53
C SER A 249 34.87 8.33 4.86
N SER A 250 34.90 7.17 5.52
CA SER A 250 35.23 5.91 4.84
C SER A 250 34.30 5.67 3.63
N PRO A 251 34.81 5.05 2.55
CA PRO A 251 34.00 4.67 1.41
C PRO A 251 33.10 3.49 1.75
N CYS A 252 31.84 3.57 1.36
CA CYS A 252 30.85 2.51 1.46
C CYS A 252 30.55 1.95 0.07
N VAL A 253 30.81 0.66 -0.14
CA VAL A 253 30.44 -0.01 -1.40
C VAL A 253 28.99 -0.50 -1.31
N LEU A 254 28.10 0.09 -2.10
CA LEU A 254 26.71 -0.36 -2.23
C LEU A 254 26.61 -1.43 -3.32
N ARG A 255 26.05 -2.60 -2.99
CA ARG A 255 25.78 -3.69 -3.95
C ARG A 255 24.36 -4.20 -3.79
N LEU A 256 23.72 -4.56 -4.90
CA LEU A 256 22.49 -5.32 -4.83
C LEU A 256 22.78 -6.78 -4.45
N SER A 257 21.88 -7.36 -3.68
CA SER A 257 21.94 -8.79 -3.38
C SER A 257 21.75 -9.64 -4.64
N GLN A 258 22.38 -10.81 -4.69
CA GLN A 258 22.18 -11.76 -5.78
C GLN A 258 20.69 -12.11 -5.95
N ALA A 259 19.96 -12.26 -4.84
CA ALA A 259 18.52 -12.47 -4.84
C ALA A 259 17.74 -11.31 -5.49
N ALA A 260 18.18 -10.06 -5.27
CA ALA A 260 17.57 -8.90 -5.91
C ALA A 260 17.86 -8.81 -7.41
N HIS A 261 19.00 -9.31 -7.88
CA HIS A 261 19.30 -9.44 -9.30
C HIS A 261 18.48 -10.57 -9.96
N THR A 262 18.36 -11.74 -9.33
CA THR A 262 17.61 -12.88 -9.87
C THR A 262 16.12 -12.56 -9.96
N SER A 263 15.51 -12.07 -8.88
CA SER A 263 14.10 -11.69 -8.84
C SER A 263 13.74 -10.68 -9.92
N ARG A 264 14.59 -9.67 -10.14
CA ARG A 264 14.37 -8.69 -11.23
C ARG A 264 14.55 -9.26 -12.62
N ARG A 265 15.53 -10.14 -12.84
CA ARG A 265 15.71 -10.82 -14.13
C ARG A 265 14.49 -11.68 -14.44
N GLU A 266 13.95 -12.38 -13.45
CA GLU A 266 12.72 -13.16 -13.59
C GLU A 266 11.52 -12.27 -13.90
N GLU A 267 11.35 -11.15 -13.19
CA GLU A 267 10.25 -10.23 -13.46
C GLU A 267 10.36 -9.60 -14.86
N ALA A 268 11.56 -9.19 -15.28
CA ALA A 268 11.82 -8.71 -16.63
C ALA A 268 11.52 -9.79 -17.69
N ALA A 269 11.90 -11.04 -17.42
CA ALA A 269 11.59 -12.17 -18.29
C ALA A 269 10.08 -12.44 -18.35
N ARG A 270 9.35 -12.37 -17.23
CA ARG A 270 7.88 -12.50 -17.18
C ARG A 270 7.22 -11.40 -18.01
N ARG A 271 7.63 -10.14 -17.83
CA ARG A 271 7.14 -9.01 -18.64
C ARG A 271 7.42 -9.22 -20.14
N ALA A 272 8.62 -9.67 -20.48
CA ALA A 272 9.01 -9.93 -21.87
C ALA A 272 8.20 -11.07 -22.51
N ARG A 273 7.87 -12.13 -21.74
CA ARG A 273 7.03 -13.25 -22.21
C ARG A 273 5.63 -12.81 -22.62
N VAL A 274 5.08 -11.74 -22.02
CA VAL A 274 3.77 -11.17 -22.41
C VAL A 274 3.93 -10.13 -23.52
N GLN A 275 4.90 -9.22 -23.40
CA GLN A 275 5.05 -8.12 -24.36
C GLN A 275 5.56 -8.57 -25.74
N SER A 276 6.42 -9.59 -25.80
CA SER A 276 6.95 -10.12 -27.06
C SER A 276 5.84 -10.62 -28.00
N PRO A 277 4.93 -11.53 -27.59
CA PRO A 277 3.83 -11.96 -28.43
C PRO A 277 2.87 -10.81 -28.78
N MET A 278 2.59 -9.87 -27.87
CA MET A 278 1.75 -8.70 -28.19
C MET A 278 2.36 -7.81 -29.30
N ARG A 279 3.68 -7.56 -29.24
CA ARG A 279 4.38 -6.80 -30.29
C ARG A 279 4.38 -7.54 -31.63
N ARG A 280 4.63 -8.85 -31.61
CA ARG A 280 4.55 -9.69 -32.81
C ARG A 280 3.13 -9.72 -33.39
N ALA A 281 2.10 -9.76 -32.53
CA ALA A 281 0.71 -9.69 -32.95
C ALA A 281 0.41 -8.37 -33.65
N ALA A 282 0.87 -7.24 -33.09
CA ALA A 282 0.72 -5.93 -33.74
C ALA A 282 1.38 -5.87 -35.13
N GLY A 283 2.58 -6.46 -35.27
CA GLY A 283 3.23 -6.60 -36.58
C GLY A 283 2.45 -7.50 -37.55
N ALA A 284 1.92 -8.62 -37.07
CA ALA A 284 1.09 -9.51 -37.88
C ALA A 284 -0.21 -8.84 -38.36
N VAL A 285 -0.82 -7.97 -37.53
CA VAL A 285 -1.99 -7.16 -37.91
C VAL A 285 -1.64 -6.20 -39.04
N GLN A 286 -0.50 -5.52 -38.97
CA GLN A 286 -0.04 -4.63 -40.05
C GLN A 286 0.19 -5.37 -41.37
N LEU A 287 0.61 -6.64 -41.30
CA LEU A 287 0.81 -7.50 -42.46
C LEU A 287 -0.49 -8.19 -42.95
N GLY A 288 -1.64 -7.89 -42.33
CA GLY A 288 -2.93 -8.53 -42.67
C GLY A 288 -3.06 -10.00 -42.23
N LYS A 289 -2.09 -10.53 -41.47
CA LYS A 289 -2.09 -11.92 -40.97
C LYS A 289 -2.92 -12.03 -39.68
N LEU A 290 -4.21 -11.73 -39.78
CA LEU A 290 -5.11 -11.64 -38.63
C LEU A 290 -5.23 -12.95 -37.82
N PRO A 291 -5.32 -14.16 -38.42
CA PRO A 291 -5.37 -15.40 -37.64
C PRO A 291 -4.09 -15.69 -36.87
N GLU A 292 -2.93 -15.30 -37.40
CA GLU A 292 -1.64 -15.42 -36.71
C GLU A 292 -1.57 -14.47 -35.51
N ALA A 293 -2.06 -13.25 -35.66
CA ALA A 293 -2.14 -12.27 -34.57
C ALA A 293 -3.01 -12.78 -33.40
N VAL A 294 -4.15 -13.43 -33.67
CA VAL A 294 -5.00 -14.02 -32.62
C VAL A 294 -4.28 -15.14 -31.86
N LYS A 295 -3.49 -15.97 -32.55
CA LYS A 295 -2.66 -17.00 -31.90
C LYS A 295 -1.61 -16.38 -30.98
N LEU A 296 -0.90 -15.37 -31.47
CA LEU A 296 0.10 -14.64 -30.67
C LEU A 296 -0.52 -13.98 -29.43
N LEU A 297 -1.69 -13.36 -29.55
CA LEU A 297 -2.38 -12.81 -28.37
C LEU A 297 -2.83 -13.88 -27.38
N SER A 298 -3.17 -15.08 -27.86
CA SER A 298 -3.49 -16.21 -26.97
C SER A 298 -2.27 -16.69 -26.19
N GLU A 299 -1.08 -16.71 -26.82
CA GLU A 299 0.19 -16.94 -26.12
C GLU A 299 0.46 -15.87 -25.05
N ALA A 300 0.19 -14.59 -25.36
CA ALA A 300 0.34 -13.49 -24.41
C ALA A 300 -0.57 -13.64 -23.19
N ILE A 301 -1.84 -14.03 -23.40
CA ILE A 301 -2.81 -14.27 -22.33
C ILE A 301 -2.35 -15.42 -21.43
N GLN A 302 -1.87 -16.53 -22.01
CA GLN A 302 -1.33 -17.65 -21.23
C GLN A 302 -0.11 -17.26 -20.39
N ALA A 303 0.77 -16.41 -20.94
CA ALA A 303 1.95 -15.90 -20.24
C ALA A 303 1.62 -14.87 -19.13
N SER A 304 0.38 -14.37 -19.07
CA SER A 304 -0.04 -13.29 -18.17
C SER A 304 -0.76 -13.76 -16.89
N SER A 305 -0.60 -15.03 -16.49
CA SER A 305 -1.33 -15.63 -15.35
C SER A 305 -1.27 -14.84 -14.04
N GLU A 306 -0.17 -14.13 -13.79
CA GLU A 306 0.07 -13.34 -12.58
C GLU A 306 -0.21 -11.84 -12.72
N ASN A 307 -0.37 -11.33 -13.96
CA ASN A 307 -0.53 -9.90 -14.22
C ASN A 307 -1.89 -9.63 -14.86
N GLU A 308 -2.87 -9.32 -14.02
CA GLU A 308 -4.26 -9.06 -14.42
C GLU A 308 -4.37 -7.92 -15.43
N ALA A 309 -3.57 -6.87 -15.29
CA ALA A 309 -3.61 -5.73 -16.20
C ALA A 309 -3.10 -6.10 -17.60
N ALA A 310 -1.98 -6.82 -17.67
CA ALA A 310 -1.46 -7.30 -18.95
C ALA A 310 -2.39 -8.35 -19.58
N ARG A 311 -3.05 -9.19 -18.77
CA ARG A 311 -4.05 -10.15 -19.22
C ARG A 311 -5.28 -9.46 -19.81
N ALA A 312 -5.81 -8.46 -19.12
CA ALA A 312 -6.95 -7.67 -19.57
C ALA A 312 -6.64 -6.93 -20.88
N GLU A 313 -5.44 -6.35 -21.00
CA GLU A 313 -5.00 -5.69 -22.23
C GLU A 313 -4.89 -6.68 -23.41
N ALA A 314 -4.29 -7.86 -23.18
CA ALA A 314 -4.17 -8.89 -24.21
C ALA A 314 -5.54 -9.46 -24.65
N LEU A 315 -6.47 -9.65 -23.72
CA LEU A 315 -7.87 -10.03 -24.00
C LEU A 315 -8.59 -8.96 -24.81
N CYS A 316 -8.45 -7.69 -24.44
CA CYS A 316 -9.02 -6.55 -25.16
C CYS A 316 -8.50 -6.45 -26.60
N LEU A 317 -7.19 -6.64 -26.80
CA LEU A 317 -6.62 -6.66 -28.16
C LEU A 317 -7.15 -7.84 -28.97
N ARG A 318 -7.36 -8.99 -28.33
CA ARG A 318 -7.85 -10.20 -29.02
C ARG A 318 -9.33 -10.07 -29.39
N SER A 319 -10.15 -9.46 -28.53
CA SER A 319 -11.56 -9.19 -28.84
C SER A 319 -11.72 -8.24 -30.03
N GLU A 320 -10.95 -7.14 -30.07
CA GLU A 320 -10.94 -6.20 -31.21
C GLU A 320 -10.55 -6.90 -32.53
N LEU A 321 -9.57 -7.81 -32.51
CA LEU A 321 -9.19 -8.57 -33.70
C LEU A 321 -10.23 -9.61 -34.10
N ARG A 322 -10.88 -10.26 -33.13
CA ARG A 322 -11.96 -11.22 -33.38
C ARG A 322 -13.20 -10.54 -33.96
N ASN A 323 -13.50 -9.31 -33.54
CA ASN A 323 -14.51 -8.48 -34.21
C ASN A 323 -14.15 -8.28 -35.68
N LYS A 324 -12.91 -7.89 -36.01
CA LYS A 324 -12.50 -7.75 -37.43
C LYS A 324 -12.59 -9.05 -38.24
N LEU A 325 -12.53 -10.21 -37.58
CA LEU A 325 -12.64 -11.54 -38.19
C LEU A 325 -14.07 -12.09 -38.20
N SER A 326 -15.06 -11.31 -37.76
CA SER A 326 -16.45 -11.74 -37.61
C SER A 326 -16.68 -12.89 -36.63
N GLN A 327 -15.77 -13.08 -35.66
CA GLN A 327 -15.87 -14.07 -34.59
C GLN A 327 -16.54 -13.45 -33.36
N TRP A 328 -17.80 -13.04 -33.53
CA TRP A 328 -18.50 -12.16 -32.58
C TRP A 328 -18.71 -12.79 -31.20
N GLN A 329 -19.04 -14.09 -31.13
CA GLN A 329 -19.25 -14.79 -29.85
C GLN A 329 -17.96 -14.79 -29.01
N ASP A 330 -16.84 -15.16 -29.63
CA ASP A 330 -15.53 -15.21 -28.97
C ASP A 330 -15.03 -13.80 -28.61
N ALA A 331 -15.30 -12.81 -29.46
CA ALA A 331 -14.95 -11.42 -29.18
C ALA A 331 -15.71 -10.87 -27.97
N PHE A 332 -17.02 -11.17 -27.87
CA PHE A 332 -17.85 -10.78 -26.74
C PHE A 332 -17.38 -11.45 -25.44
N ALA A 333 -17.01 -12.74 -25.49
CA ALA A 333 -16.45 -13.46 -24.36
C ALA A 333 -15.12 -12.84 -23.88
N ASP A 334 -14.17 -12.62 -24.79
CA ASP A 334 -12.88 -11.98 -24.46
C ASP A 334 -13.05 -10.58 -23.86
N ALA A 335 -13.98 -9.79 -24.39
CA ALA A 335 -14.26 -8.45 -23.89
C ALA A 335 -14.88 -8.50 -22.48
N ASN A 336 -15.76 -9.45 -22.20
CA ASN A 336 -16.29 -9.68 -20.85
C ASN A 336 -15.18 -10.10 -19.88
N ASP A 337 -14.31 -11.03 -20.28
CA ASP A 337 -13.19 -11.48 -19.45
C ASP A 337 -12.22 -10.33 -19.16
N ALA A 338 -11.95 -9.46 -20.15
CA ALA A 338 -11.14 -8.26 -19.93
C ALA A 338 -11.78 -7.28 -18.93
N LEU A 339 -13.10 -7.07 -19.03
CA LEU A 339 -13.85 -6.18 -18.15
C LEU A 339 -14.03 -6.75 -16.73
N ALA A 340 -14.04 -8.07 -16.57
CA ALA A 340 -14.03 -8.72 -15.27
C ALA A 340 -12.73 -8.43 -14.50
N LEU A 341 -11.62 -8.21 -15.21
CA LEU A 341 -10.32 -7.85 -14.64
C LEU A 341 -10.19 -6.34 -14.44
N ILE A 342 -10.51 -5.56 -15.47
CA ILE A 342 -10.41 -4.10 -15.44
C ILE A 342 -11.72 -3.49 -15.96
N PRO A 343 -12.68 -3.18 -15.06
CA PRO A 343 -13.96 -2.59 -15.44
C PRO A 343 -13.85 -1.19 -16.07
N SER A 344 -12.74 -0.48 -15.83
CA SER A 344 -12.48 0.87 -16.36
C SER A 344 -11.86 0.87 -17.76
N LEU A 345 -11.68 -0.30 -18.39
CA LEU A 345 -11.04 -0.40 -19.70
C LEU A 345 -12.02 0.00 -20.82
N ALA A 346 -12.03 1.30 -21.17
CA ALA A 346 -12.93 1.87 -22.18
C ALA A 346 -12.91 1.12 -23.53
N ARG A 347 -11.72 0.67 -23.98
CA ARG A 347 -11.57 -0.11 -25.21
C ARG A 347 -12.28 -1.47 -25.15
N ALA A 348 -12.27 -2.13 -24.00
CA ALA A 348 -12.95 -3.41 -23.84
C ALA A 348 -14.48 -3.25 -23.86
N HIS A 349 -15.01 -2.16 -23.29
CA HIS A 349 -16.43 -1.80 -23.44
C HIS A 349 -16.80 -1.55 -24.91
N ALA A 350 -15.98 -0.81 -25.66
CA ALA A 350 -16.21 -0.59 -27.09
C ALA A 350 -16.19 -1.91 -27.89
N ALA A 351 -15.20 -2.78 -27.64
CA ALA A 351 -15.10 -4.09 -28.29
C ALA A 351 -16.30 -5.00 -27.95
N ARG A 352 -16.76 -4.98 -26.69
CA ARG A 352 -17.98 -5.68 -26.25
C ARG A 352 -19.21 -5.15 -26.96
N GLY A 353 -19.35 -3.82 -27.07
CA GLY A 353 -20.48 -3.17 -27.72
C GLY A 353 -20.58 -3.52 -29.21
N GLU A 354 -19.44 -3.56 -29.90
CA GLU A 354 -19.37 -3.99 -31.31
C GLU A 354 -19.77 -5.46 -31.48
N ALA A 355 -19.23 -6.36 -30.66
CA ALA A 355 -19.56 -7.78 -30.71
C ALA A 355 -21.04 -8.03 -30.40
N ALA A 356 -21.56 -7.37 -29.36
CA ALA A 356 -22.96 -7.46 -28.94
C ALA A 356 -23.93 -7.02 -30.04
N GLU A 357 -23.58 -5.96 -30.77
CA GLU A 357 -24.42 -5.47 -31.86
C GLU A 357 -24.54 -6.50 -32.98
N GLN A 358 -23.42 -7.12 -33.38
CA GLN A 358 -23.42 -8.16 -34.42
C GLN A 358 -24.18 -9.43 -33.98
N LEU A 359 -24.22 -9.70 -32.68
CA LEU A 359 -24.99 -10.80 -32.09
C LEU A 359 -26.48 -10.47 -31.89
N GLY A 360 -26.88 -9.21 -31.99
CA GLY A 360 -28.25 -8.75 -31.71
C GLY A 360 -28.56 -8.54 -30.22
N PHE A 361 -27.55 -8.51 -29.35
CA PHE A 361 -27.67 -8.15 -27.93
C PHE A 361 -27.73 -6.63 -27.77
N LEU A 362 -28.85 -6.06 -28.19
CA LEU A 362 -29.01 -4.61 -28.39
C LEU A 362 -28.92 -3.81 -27.08
N ALA A 363 -29.39 -4.36 -25.96
CA ALA A 363 -29.34 -3.70 -24.65
C ALA A 363 -27.90 -3.63 -24.13
N GLU A 364 -27.17 -4.74 -24.20
CA GLU A 364 -25.77 -4.86 -23.83
C GLU A 364 -24.89 -3.99 -24.73
N ALA A 365 -25.19 -3.95 -26.02
CA ALA A 365 -24.50 -3.08 -26.97
C ALA A 365 -24.63 -1.61 -26.57
N ALA A 366 -25.86 -1.13 -26.35
CA ALA A 366 -26.10 0.27 -25.96
C ALA A 366 -25.37 0.65 -24.66
N SER A 367 -25.49 -0.18 -23.62
CA SER A 367 -24.81 0.05 -22.34
C SER A 367 -23.28 0.06 -22.47
N SER A 368 -22.72 -0.83 -23.28
CA SER A 368 -21.26 -0.92 -23.48
C SER A 368 -20.72 0.29 -24.27
N TRP A 369 -21.47 0.80 -25.25
CA TRP A 369 -21.07 2.00 -25.99
C TRP A 369 -21.10 3.26 -25.11
N GLU A 370 -22.16 3.46 -24.32
CA GLU A 370 -22.29 4.58 -23.39
C GLU A 370 -21.18 4.58 -22.33
N THR A 371 -20.84 3.41 -21.78
CA THR A 371 -19.75 3.29 -20.80
C THR A 371 -18.37 3.50 -21.43
N ALA A 372 -18.15 3.03 -22.66
CA ALA A 372 -16.91 3.29 -23.40
C ALA A 372 -16.68 4.80 -23.66
N GLU A 373 -17.75 5.52 -23.99
CA GLU A 373 -17.72 6.98 -24.16
C GLU A 373 -17.39 7.67 -22.84
N LEU A 374 -18.12 7.34 -21.76
CA LEU A 374 -17.92 7.92 -20.44
C LEU A 374 -16.48 7.74 -19.90
N LEU A 375 -15.87 6.57 -20.15
CA LEU A 375 -14.57 6.20 -19.61
C LEU A 375 -13.37 6.67 -20.44
N GLY A 376 -13.55 7.04 -21.71
CA GLY A 376 -12.40 7.31 -22.57
C GLY A 376 -12.64 8.12 -23.83
N GLY A 377 -13.86 8.61 -24.09
CA GLY A 377 -14.16 9.47 -25.24
C GLY A 377 -13.64 8.92 -26.57
N ILE A 378 -13.65 7.59 -26.74
CA ILE A 378 -13.13 6.94 -27.95
C ILE A 378 -13.98 7.45 -29.13
N PRO A 379 -13.45 8.18 -30.12
CA PRO A 379 -14.29 8.88 -31.11
C PRO A 379 -15.20 7.96 -31.91
N GLN A 380 -14.72 6.75 -32.19
CA GLN A 380 -15.53 5.70 -32.82
C GLN A 380 -16.62 5.19 -31.88
N ALA A 381 -16.33 5.05 -30.58
CA ALA A 381 -17.33 4.71 -29.59
C ALA A 381 -18.34 5.84 -29.39
N ALA A 382 -17.92 7.11 -29.36
CA ALA A 382 -18.79 8.28 -29.25
C ALA A 382 -19.72 8.40 -30.48
N ALA A 383 -19.17 8.32 -31.70
CA ALA A 383 -19.99 8.33 -32.92
C ALA A 383 -20.99 7.16 -32.95
N ARG A 384 -20.57 5.96 -32.52
CA ARG A 384 -21.45 4.80 -32.39
C ARG A 384 -22.44 4.95 -31.23
N ALA A 385 -22.06 5.59 -30.13
CA ALA A 385 -22.88 5.85 -28.95
C ALA A 385 -23.89 6.99 -29.17
N GLU A 386 -23.71 7.86 -30.17
CA GLU A 386 -24.74 8.82 -30.56
C GLU A 386 -25.75 8.18 -31.54
N GLU A 387 -25.25 7.49 -32.58
CA GLU A 387 -26.09 6.96 -33.66
C GLU A 387 -26.77 5.63 -33.32
N ARG A 388 -26.08 4.72 -32.62
CA ARG A 388 -26.52 3.33 -32.47
C ARG A 388 -27.27 2.99 -31.20
N PRO A 389 -27.09 3.57 -30.00
CA PRO A 389 -27.98 3.26 -28.89
C PRO A 389 -29.38 3.81 -29.10
N SER A 390 -29.58 4.90 -29.84
CA SER A 390 -30.94 5.30 -30.27
C SER A 390 -31.56 4.24 -31.21
N ALA A 391 -30.80 3.72 -32.17
CA ALA A 391 -31.25 2.64 -33.06
C ALA A 391 -31.42 1.29 -32.34
N CYS A 392 -30.53 0.94 -31.41
CA CYS A 392 -30.59 -0.27 -30.59
C CYS A 392 -31.76 -0.19 -29.62
N ARG A 393 -31.97 0.95 -28.94
CA ARG A 393 -33.16 1.21 -28.09
C ARG A 393 -34.43 1.17 -28.92
N GLN A 394 -34.49 1.82 -30.09
CA GLN A 394 -35.65 1.73 -31.00
C GLN A 394 -35.92 0.30 -31.48
N LYS A 395 -34.87 -0.48 -31.81
CA LYS A 395 -35.02 -1.89 -32.17
C LYS A 395 -35.50 -2.72 -30.97
N LEU A 396 -35.03 -2.41 -29.77
CA LEU A 396 -35.46 -3.04 -28.52
C LEU A 396 -36.94 -2.73 -28.24
N GLU A 397 -37.35 -1.47 -28.39
CA GLU A 397 -38.73 -1.02 -28.26
C GLU A 397 -39.64 -1.67 -29.31
N LYS A 398 -39.20 -1.74 -30.58
CA LYS A 398 -39.91 -2.48 -31.64
C LYS A 398 -40.02 -3.96 -31.31
N PHE A 399 -38.94 -4.59 -30.86
CA PHE A 399 -38.96 -5.99 -30.45
C PHE A 399 -39.95 -6.22 -29.30
N PHE A 400 -39.94 -5.38 -28.27
CA PHE A 400 -40.91 -5.47 -27.17
C PHE A 400 -42.34 -5.18 -27.64
N ALA A 401 -42.55 -4.22 -28.54
CA ALA A 401 -43.85 -3.93 -29.13
C ALA A 401 -44.37 -5.12 -29.96
N GLU A 402 -43.52 -5.77 -30.75
CA GLU A 402 -43.85 -6.99 -31.51
C GLU A 402 -44.17 -8.17 -30.59
N GLN A 403 -43.38 -8.38 -29.53
CA GLN A 403 -43.66 -9.43 -28.54
C GLN A 403 -44.94 -9.17 -27.77
N ASN A 404 -45.21 -7.91 -27.39
CA ASN A 404 -46.46 -7.52 -26.75
C ASN A 404 -47.65 -7.67 -27.70
N ALA A 405 -47.52 -7.29 -28.97
CA ALA A 405 -48.55 -7.49 -29.99
C ALA A 405 -48.82 -8.98 -30.25
N ARG A 406 -47.78 -9.83 -30.25
CA ARG A 406 -47.95 -11.30 -30.32
C ARG A 406 -48.66 -11.88 -29.10
N ARG A 407 -48.40 -11.34 -27.90
CA ARG A 407 -49.12 -11.73 -26.66
C ARG A 407 -50.56 -11.23 -26.63
N GLN A 408 -50.86 -10.11 -27.29
CA GLN A 408 -52.17 -9.48 -27.33
C GLN A 408 -53.00 -9.89 -28.56
N ALA A 409 -52.42 -10.63 -29.50
CA ALA A 409 -53.15 -11.18 -30.64
C ALA A 409 -54.19 -12.18 -30.12
N PRO A 410 -55.49 -12.00 -30.43
CA PRO A 410 -56.52 -12.95 -30.01
C PRO A 410 -56.23 -14.30 -30.67
N GLU A 411 -56.16 -15.38 -29.88
CA GLU A 411 -56.14 -16.72 -30.42
C GLU A 411 -57.36 -16.89 -31.33
N GLY A 412 -57.10 -17.08 -32.62
CA GLY A 412 -58.12 -17.39 -33.61
C GLY A 412 -58.91 -18.60 -33.15
N ASN A 413 -60.19 -18.36 -32.90
CA ASN A 413 -61.16 -19.24 -32.31
C ASN A 413 -61.31 -20.58 -33.06
N SER A 414 -60.72 -21.67 -32.57
CA SER A 414 -61.34 -23.02 -32.56
C SER A 414 -60.51 -24.04 -31.77
N ARG A 415 -60.54 -23.97 -30.45
CA ARG A 415 -60.53 -25.14 -29.57
C ARG A 415 -60.96 -24.65 -28.19
N GLY A 416 -62.07 -25.22 -27.71
CA GLY A 416 -62.78 -24.73 -26.54
C GLY A 416 -61.86 -24.49 -25.35
N ASP A 417 -62.18 -23.42 -24.63
CA ASP A 417 -61.54 -23.00 -23.39
C ASP A 417 -61.26 -24.21 -22.46
N PRO A 418 -59.98 -24.51 -22.16
CA PRO A 418 -59.62 -25.61 -21.27
C PRO A 418 -60.27 -25.49 -19.89
N GLU A 419 -60.56 -24.27 -19.43
CA GLU A 419 -61.24 -24.03 -18.15
C GLU A 419 -62.75 -24.27 -18.22
N GLU A 420 -63.43 -24.02 -19.35
CA GLU A 420 -64.83 -24.40 -19.53
C GLU A 420 -65.01 -25.93 -19.59
N ALA A 421 -64.05 -26.64 -20.20
CA ALA A 421 -64.00 -28.09 -20.17
C ALA A 421 -63.80 -28.62 -18.73
N TRP A 422 -63.01 -27.90 -17.92
CA TRP A 422 -62.75 -28.21 -16.52
C TRP A 422 -63.96 -27.95 -15.60
N ARG A 423 -64.76 -26.91 -15.87
CA ARG A 423 -66.00 -26.61 -15.12
C ARG A 423 -67.18 -27.52 -15.46
N ARG A 424 -67.27 -28.03 -16.69
CA ARG A 424 -68.35 -28.94 -17.11
C ARG A 424 -68.14 -30.41 -16.70
N GLN A 425 -66.88 -30.86 -16.61
CA GLN A 425 -66.55 -32.23 -16.24
C GLN A 425 -65.83 -32.22 -14.90
N GLY A 426 -66.61 -32.24 -13.80
CA GLY A 426 -66.08 -32.30 -12.44
C GLY A 426 -64.97 -33.35 -12.29
N TRP A 427 -63.98 -33.00 -11.47
CA TRP A 427 -62.74 -33.72 -11.22
C TRP A 427 -62.95 -35.24 -11.08
N GLN A 428 -62.76 -35.99 -12.17
CA GLN A 428 -62.60 -37.44 -12.11
C GLN A 428 -61.12 -37.74 -12.02
N GLY A 429 -60.65 -37.91 -10.78
CA GLY A 429 -59.29 -38.31 -10.48
C GLY A 429 -58.90 -39.57 -11.27
N ARG A 430 -57.90 -39.45 -12.15
CA ARG A 430 -57.19 -40.61 -12.66
C ARG A 430 -56.26 -41.12 -11.58
N LYS A 431 -56.78 -42.07 -10.79
CA LYS A 431 -55.94 -43.08 -10.12
C LYS A 431 -55.04 -43.70 -11.18
N ALA A 432 -53.73 -43.53 -11.04
CA ALA A 432 -52.76 -44.39 -11.70
C ALA A 432 -52.98 -45.81 -11.17
N ARG A 433 -53.63 -46.66 -11.97
CA ARG A 433 -53.78 -48.09 -11.70
C ARG A 433 -52.52 -48.77 -12.23
N ALA A 434 -51.65 -49.15 -11.31
CA ALA A 434 -50.63 -50.15 -11.56
C ALA A 434 -51.28 -51.44 -12.08
N SER A 435 -50.69 -52.02 -13.11
CA SER A 435 -50.86 -53.43 -13.44
C SER A 435 -49.47 -54.05 -13.55
N ALA A 436 -49.30 -55.14 -12.80
CA ALA A 436 -48.07 -55.85 -12.56
C ALA A 436 -47.70 -56.78 -13.72
N SER A 437 -46.40 -56.97 -13.96
CA SER A 437 -45.75 -58.29 -14.05
C SER A 437 -44.27 -58.13 -14.39
N GLY A 438 -43.39 -58.66 -13.54
CA GLY A 438 -41.94 -58.70 -13.77
C GLY A 438 -41.10 -58.65 -12.48
N PHE A 439 -41.21 -59.68 -11.63
CA PHE A 439 -40.15 -60.06 -10.66
C PHE A 439 -38.96 -60.71 -11.41
N PRO A 440 -37.78 -61.02 -10.80
CA PRO A 440 -37.37 -60.82 -9.39
C PRO A 440 -35.93 -60.27 -9.17
N GLY A 441 -35.69 -59.77 -7.94
CA GLY A 441 -34.50 -60.13 -7.15
C GLY A 441 -33.37 -59.10 -7.02
N ALA A 442 -33.26 -58.47 -5.85
CA ALA A 442 -32.03 -58.34 -5.04
C ALA A 442 -32.26 -57.44 -3.82
N ASP A 443 -32.58 -58.12 -2.72
CA ASP A 443 -32.24 -57.91 -1.32
C ASP A 443 -31.86 -56.54 -0.71
N THR A 444 -32.58 -56.33 0.40
CA THR A 444 -32.16 -55.84 1.73
C THR A 444 -32.07 -54.34 2.02
N GLN A 445 -33.13 -53.90 2.72
CA GLN A 445 -33.17 -52.74 3.60
C GLN A 445 -32.22 -52.89 4.80
N VAL A 446 -31.56 -51.78 5.11
CA VAL A 446 -31.07 -51.43 6.44
C VAL A 446 -32.27 -51.14 7.35
N ARG A 447 -32.39 -51.83 8.48
CA ARG A 447 -33.16 -51.39 9.65
C ARG A 447 -32.55 -51.89 10.96
N ASP A 448 -32.29 -50.92 11.83
CA ASP A 448 -32.49 -50.87 13.27
C ASP A 448 -32.04 -52.04 14.16
N VAL A 449 -30.99 -51.75 14.93
CA VAL A 449 -30.75 -52.23 16.31
C VAL A 449 -30.67 -50.94 17.13
N GLY A 450 -31.36 -50.69 18.23
CA GLY A 450 -31.92 -51.55 19.26
C GLY A 450 -31.65 -50.79 20.57
N PHE A 451 -32.71 -50.36 21.25
CA PHE A 451 -32.65 -49.75 22.58
C PHE A 451 -32.07 -50.75 23.59
N SER A 452 -31.12 -50.32 24.43
CA SER A 452 -31.00 -50.88 25.79
C SER A 452 -30.44 -49.83 26.76
N ARG A 453 -31.13 -49.72 27.90
CA ARG A 453 -30.76 -48.99 29.11
C ARG A 453 -29.60 -49.70 29.82
N ALA A 454 -28.65 -48.91 30.33
CA ALA A 454 -28.11 -48.98 31.69
C ALA A 454 -27.30 -47.71 31.95
#